data_AF-A0A925YAL2-F1
#
_entry.id   AF-A0A925YAL2-F1
#
_cell.length_a   1.000
_cell.length_b   1.000
_cell.length_c   1.000
_cell.angle_alpha   90.00
_cell.angle_beta   90.00
_cell.angle_gamma   90.00
#
_symmetry.space_group_name_H-M   'P 1'
#
loop_
_entity.id
_entity.type
_entity.pdbx_description
1 polymer ?
#
loop_
_entity_poly.entity_id
_entity_poly.type
_entity_poly.pdbx_seq_one_letter_code
_entity_poly.pdbx_strand_id
1 'polypeptide(L)'
;MTKYLILLASASVLAFSFPAAFERYKQHLVEEEAVPSAPPVVDVAMPTETPTYSGRVAQLKAGTDGHFRAEAKLNGRVVEVLVDTGATYISLNEATARR
;
A
#
# COMPACT_ATOMS: atom_id res chain seq x y z
N MET A 1 -43.69 -38.52 -6.76
CA MET A 1 -44.11 -37.13 -7.03
C MET A 1 -43.94 -36.22 -5.80
N THR A 2 -44.49 -36.58 -4.64
CA THR A 2 -44.44 -35.76 -3.40
C THR A 2 -43.03 -35.40 -2.92
N LYS A 3 -42.07 -36.33 -3.01
CA LYS A 3 -40.66 -36.07 -2.65
C LYS A 3 -40.01 -34.98 -3.51
N TYR A 4 -40.34 -34.94 -4.80
CA TYR A 4 -39.83 -33.92 -5.71
C TYR A 4 -40.48 -32.56 -5.45
N LEU A 5 -41.78 -32.54 -5.10
CA LEU A 5 -42.48 -31.32 -4.70
C LEU A 5 -41.90 -30.71 -3.42
N ILE A 6 -41.57 -31.53 -2.42
CA ILE A 6 -40.92 -31.07 -1.18
C ILE A 6 -39.53 -30.49 -1.46
N LEU A 7 -38.75 -31.13 -2.35
CA LEU A 7 -37.42 -30.67 -2.72
C LEU A 7 -37.47 -29.34 -3.49
N LEU A 8 -38.45 -29.19 -4.39
CA LEU A 8 -38.64 -27.95 -5.16
C LEU A 8 -39.12 -26.79 -4.26
N ALA A 9 -39.98 -27.09 -3.29
CA ALA A 9 -40.42 -26.12 -2.29
C ALA A 9 -39.27 -25.66 -1.38
N SER A 10 -38.43 -26.59 -0.89
CA SER A 10 -37.28 -26.23 -0.05
C SER A 10 -36.22 -25.44 -0.82
N ALA A 11 -35.92 -25.82 -2.07
CA ALA A 11 -35.02 -25.08 -2.94
C ALA A 11 -35.52 -23.65 -3.21
N SER A 12 -36.83 -23.48 -3.39
CA SER A 12 -37.44 -22.16 -3.59
C SER A 12 -37.29 -21.27 -2.35
N VAL A 13 -37.58 -21.81 -1.16
CA VAL A 13 -37.43 -21.05 0.11
C VAL A 13 -35.97 -20.63 0.33
N LEU A 14 -35.01 -21.52 0.01
CA LEU A 14 -33.58 -21.21 0.10
C LEU A 14 -33.17 -20.11 -0.89
N ALA A 15 -33.64 -20.19 -2.13
CA ALA A 15 -33.37 -19.19 -3.17
C ALA A 15 -33.96 -17.82 -2.84
N PHE A 16 -35.18 -17.76 -2.29
CA PHE A 16 -35.80 -16.49 -1.85
C PHE A 16 -35.10 -15.86 -0.64
N SER A 17 -34.45 -16.66 0.21
CA SER A 17 -33.73 -16.16 1.38
C SER A 17 -32.32 -15.65 1.05
N PHE A 18 -31.77 -16.04 -0.10
CA PHE A 18 -30.41 -15.73 -0.52
C PHE A 18 -30.14 -14.22 -0.73
N PRO A 19 -31.00 -13.42 -1.38
CA PRO A 19 -30.77 -11.98 -1.55
C PRO A 19 -30.65 -11.22 -0.23
N ALA A 20 -31.47 -11.56 0.77
CA ALA A 20 -31.44 -10.92 2.08
C ALA A 20 -30.18 -11.28 2.87
N ALA A 21 -29.71 -12.53 2.77
CA ALA A 21 -28.46 -12.96 3.38
C ALA A 21 -27.25 -12.29 2.72
N PHE A 22 -27.28 -12.17 1.38
CA PHE A 22 -26.22 -11.53 0.60
C PHE A 22 -26.10 -10.03 0.88
N GLU A 23 -27.22 -9.30 1.01
CA GLU A 23 -27.18 -7.87 1.38
C GLU A 23 -26.61 -7.66 2.79
N ARG A 24 -26.97 -8.52 3.76
CA ARG A 24 -26.38 -8.45 5.10
C ARG A 24 -24.88 -8.70 5.07
N TYR A 25 -24.42 -9.67 4.28
CA TYR A 25 -23.00 -9.95 4.12
C TYR A 25 -22.25 -8.75 3.51
N LYS A 26 -22.79 -8.15 2.44
CA LYS A 26 -22.23 -6.93 1.84
C LYS A 26 -22.15 -5.78 2.85
N GLN A 27 -23.17 -5.57 3.67
CA GLN A 27 -23.18 -4.49 4.66
C GLN A 27 -22.04 -4.63 5.68
N HIS A 28 -21.72 -5.85 6.12
CA HIS A 28 -20.60 -6.08 7.03
C HIS A 28 -19.25 -5.81 6.36
N LEU A 29 -19.11 -6.15 5.08
CA LEU A 29 -17.89 -5.82 4.32
C LEU A 29 -17.73 -4.31 4.12
N VAL A 30 -18.82 -3.59 3.86
CA VAL A 30 -18.81 -2.12 3.71
C VAL A 30 -18.56 -1.39 5.04
N GLU A 31 -19.00 -1.97 6.16
CA GLU A 31 -18.76 -1.42 7.51
C GLU A 31 -17.32 -1.67 7.98
N GLU A 32 -16.71 -2.81 7.63
CA GLU A 32 -15.27 -3.06 7.85
C GLU A 32 -14.38 -2.22 6.91
N GLU A 33 -14.86 -1.90 5.70
CA GLU A 33 -14.20 -1.01 4.74
C GLU A 33 -14.65 0.45 4.88
N ALA A 34 -15.31 0.82 5.99
CA ALA A 34 -15.62 2.20 6.32
C ALA A 34 -14.31 2.95 6.61
N VAL A 35 -13.64 3.39 5.53
CA VAL A 35 -12.56 4.36 5.56
C VAL A 35 -13.09 5.54 6.36
N PRO A 36 -12.47 5.90 7.50
CA PRO A 36 -12.90 7.07 8.24
C PRO A 36 -12.99 8.23 7.27
N SER A 37 -14.11 8.98 7.32
CA SER A 37 -14.29 10.21 6.56
C SER A 37 -12.96 10.94 6.54
N ALA A 38 -12.40 11.13 5.34
CA ALA A 38 -11.12 11.82 5.20
C ALA A 38 -11.18 13.06 6.10
N PRO A 39 -10.18 13.27 6.99
CA PRO A 39 -10.17 14.46 7.82
C PRO A 39 -10.34 15.67 6.89
N PRO A 40 -11.01 16.74 7.35
CA PRO A 40 -11.10 17.96 6.55
C PRO A 40 -9.71 18.27 6.02
N VAL A 41 -9.61 18.57 4.73
CA VAL A 41 -8.35 19.00 4.10
C VAL A 41 -7.94 20.27 4.82
N VAL A 42 -7.18 20.11 5.90
CA VAL A 42 -6.44 21.18 6.50
C VAL A 42 -5.43 21.51 5.42
N ASP A 43 -5.49 22.71 4.87
CA ASP A 43 -4.36 23.29 4.17
C ASP A 43 -3.21 23.23 5.16
N VAL A 44 -2.41 22.17 5.08
CA VAL A 44 -1.15 22.07 5.79
C VAL A 44 -0.30 23.10 5.10
N ALA A 45 -0.37 24.34 5.60
CA ALA A 45 0.64 25.34 5.31
C ALA A 45 1.97 24.60 5.46
N MET A 46 2.71 24.46 4.35
CA MET A 46 4.02 23.83 4.39
C MET A 46 4.76 24.48 5.55
N PRO A 47 5.26 23.72 6.54
CA PRO A 47 6.08 24.30 7.58
C PRO A 47 7.19 25.08 6.90
N THR A 48 7.17 26.41 7.03
CA THR A 48 8.24 27.31 6.59
C THR A 48 9.51 27.07 7.42
N GLU A 49 9.39 26.29 8.49
CA GLU A 49 10.51 25.81 9.27
C GLU A 49 11.35 24.86 8.41
N THR A 50 12.52 25.35 7.98
CA THR A 50 13.59 24.48 7.49
C THR A 50 13.83 23.40 8.54
N PRO A 51 13.59 22.12 8.24
CA PRO A 51 13.84 21.04 9.18
C PRO A 51 15.28 21.14 9.67
N THR A 52 15.44 21.26 10.99
CA THR A 52 16.77 21.27 11.61
C THR A 52 17.25 19.82 11.66
N TYR A 53 17.94 19.41 10.62
CA TYR A 53 18.58 18.10 10.59
C TYR A 53 19.85 18.11 11.46
N SER A 54 19.94 17.23 12.43
CA SER A 54 21.20 16.98 13.14
C SER A 54 22.07 16.05 12.28
N GLY A 55 23.07 16.61 11.59
CA GLY A 55 24.08 15.83 10.85
C GLY A 55 24.25 16.22 9.39
N ARG A 56 24.67 15.26 8.56
CA ARG A 56 24.89 15.47 7.12
C ARG A 56 23.54 15.52 6.40
N VAL A 57 23.28 16.61 5.70
CA VAL A 57 22.06 16.81 4.92
C VAL A 57 22.33 16.57 3.45
N ALA A 58 21.45 15.81 2.79
CA ALA A 58 21.42 15.65 1.35
C ALA A 58 19.99 15.90 0.86
N GLN A 59 19.84 16.72 -0.18
CA GLN A 59 18.56 16.93 -0.86
C GLN A 59 18.60 16.19 -2.20
N LEU A 60 17.71 15.21 -2.35
CA LEU A 60 17.61 14.39 -3.55
C LEU A 60 16.30 14.71 -4.27
N LYS A 61 16.36 14.92 -5.58
CA LYS A 61 15.18 14.99 -6.42
C LYS A 61 14.77 13.57 -6.81
N ALA A 62 13.47 13.30 -6.81
CA ALA A 62 12.96 12.06 -7.36
C ALA A 62 13.28 11.99 -8.87
N GLY A 63 13.66 10.81 -9.33
CA GLY A 63 13.78 10.52 -10.76
C GLY A 63 12.42 10.54 -11.46
N THR A 64 12.44 10.48 -12.79
CA THR A 64 11.22 10.39 -13.61
C THR A 64 10.41 9.13 -13.35
N ASP A 65 11.06 8.10 -12.80
CA ASP A 65 10.45 6.85 -12.37
C ASP A 65 9.98 6.87 -10.90
N GLY A 66 10.05 8.02 -10.24
CA GLY A 66 9.61 8.22 -8.85
C GLY A 66 10.60 7.74 -7.79
N HIS A 67 11.74 7.15 -8.17
CA HIS A 67 12.72 6.67 -7.22
C HIS A 67 13.86 7.68 -6.95
N PHE A 68 14.39 7.67 -5.73
CA PHE A 68 15.49 8.52 -5.32
C PHE A 68 16.83 7.83 -5.53
N ARG A 69 17.79 8.57 -6.07
CA ARG A 69 19.18 8.12 -6.32
C ARG A 69 20.16 9.07 -5.68
N ALA A 70 21.30 8.55 -5.25
CA ALA A 70 22.39 9.33 -4.67
C ALA A 70 23.75 8.79 -5.13
N GLU A 71 24.76 9.65 -5.09
CA GLU A 71 26.15 9.22 -5.19
C GLU A 71 26.66 8.78 -3.81
N ALA A 72 27.12 7.54 -3.70
CA ALA A 72 27.74 7.00 -2.51
C ALA A 72 29.21 6.69 -2.77
N LYS A 73 30.04 6.78 -1.73
CA LYS A 73 31.43 6.31 -1.77
C LYS A 73 31.53 4.92 -1.16
N LEU A 74 31.83 3.92 -1.98
CA LEU A 74 32.12 2.55 -1.57
C LEU A 74 33.62 2.33 -1.73
N ASN A 75 34.35 2.16 -0.63
CA ASN A 75 35.81 1.98 -0.62
C ASN A 75 36.56 3.08 -1.42
N GLY A 76 36.09 4.32 -1.33
CA GLY A 76 36.67 5.47 -2.05
C GLY A 76 36.21 5.62 -3.50
N ARG A 77 35.46 4.67 -4.07
CA ARG A 77 34.87 4.77 -5.42
C ARG A 77 33.48 5.37 -5.35
N VAL A 78 33.17 6.28 -6.27
CA VAL A 78 31.82 6.84 -6.41
C VAL A 78 30.95 5.85 -7.18
N VAL A 79 29.79 5.51 -6.61
CA VAL A 79 28.81 4.58 -7.18
C VAL A 79 27.42 5.19 -7.00
N GLU A 80 26.60 5.18 -8.05
CA GLU A 80 25.19 5.54 -7.96
C GLU A 80 24.41 4.45 -7.21
N VAL A 81 23.62 4.86 -6.23
CA VAL A 81 22.79 3.95 -5.42
C VAL A 81 21.33 4.38 -5.44
N LEU A 82 20.43 3.41 -5.34
CA LEU A 82 19.00 3.59 -5.14
C LEU A 82 18.70 3.67 -3.63
N VAL A 83 17.83 4.60 -3.23
CA VAL A 83 17.32 4.64 -1.85
C VAL A 83 16.19 3.63 -1.70
N ASP A 84 16.42 2.61 -0.88
CA ASP A 84 15.42 1.60 -0.51
C ASP A 84 15.24 1.59 1.02
N THR A 85 14.18 2.23 1.51
CA THR A 85 13.88 2.31 2.95
C THR A 85 13.36 0.99 3.52
N GLY A 86 12.99 0.03 2.68
CA GLY A 86 12.58 -1.32 3.09
C GLY A 86 13.76 -2.29 3.26
N ALA A 87 14.94 -1.93 2.77
CA ALA A 87 16.13 -2.76 2.88
C ALA A 87 16.85 -2.58 4.23
N THR A 88 17.18 -3.68 4.89
CA THR A 88 18.06 -3.67 6.07
C THR A 88 19.54 -3.59 5.70
N TYR A 89 19.91 -4.22 4.58
CA TYR A 89 21.29 -4.32 4.09
C TYR A 89 21.46 -3.63 2.74
N ILE A 90 22.70 -3.25 2.42
CA ILE A 90 23.06 -2.76 1.09
C ILE A 90 23.09 -3.94 0.13
N SER A 91 22.32 -3.84 -0.96
CA SER A 91 22.35 -4.81 -2.05
C SER A 91 23.21 -4.27 -3.20
N LEU A 92 24.24 -5.03 -3.59
CA LEU A 92 25.12 -4.70 -4.71
C LEU A 92 24.98 -5.75 -5.81
N ASN A 93 24.94 -5.31 -7.06
CA ASN A 93 25.09 -6.24 -8.17
C ASN A 93 26.54 -6.76 -8.26
N GLU A 94 26.72 -7.93 -8.88
CA GLU A 94 28.02 -8.60 -8.94
C GLU A 94 29.10 -7.75 -9.62
N ALA A 95 28.74 -7.05 -10.70
CA ALA A 95 29.68 -6.22 -11.45
C ALA A 95 30.21 -5.06 -10.61
N THR A 96 29.38 -4.48 -9.74
CA THR A 96 29.78 -3.43 -8.79
C THR A 96 30.60 -4.01 -7.65
N ALA A 97 30.21 -5.17 -7.11
CA ALA A 97 30.90 -5.80 -5.99
C ALA A 97 32.33 -6.28 -6.33
N ARG A 98 32.59 -6.61 -7.60
CA ARG A 98 33.92 -7.09 -8.06
C ARG A 98 34.93 -5.98 -8.40
N ARG A 99 34.53 -4.70 -8.38
CA ARG A 99 35.38 -3.54 -8.74
C ARG A 99 36.11 -2.94 -7.55
#